data_AF-A0A2S6AZR8-F1
#
_entry.id   AF-A0A2S6AZR8-F1
#
_cell.length_a   1.000
_cell.length_b   1.000
_cell.length_c   1.000
_cell.angle_alpha   90.00
_cell.angle_beta   90.00
_cell.angle_gamma   90.00
#
_symmetry.space_group_name_H-M   'P 1'
#
loop_
_entity.id
_entity.type
_entity.pdbx_description
1 polymer ?
#
loop_
_entity_poly.entity_id
_entity_poly.type
_entity_poly.pdbx_seq_one_letter_code
_entity_poly.pdbx_strand_id
1 'polypeptide(L)' 'MSAADEPQLQRAVSRWQIVGLSINDVVGSGIYLLPAATVALLGPFSLWGVVAAGIVVALLVLCYAQAASYFDEPGG' A
#
# COMPACT_ATOMS: atom_id res chain seq x y z
N MET A 1 30.69 -28.18 -18.09
CA MET A 1 29.93 -28.20 -16.83
C MET A 1 29.16 -26.89 -16.79
N SER A 2 27.89 -26.92 -17.19
CA SER A 2 27.05 -25.72 -17.37
C SER A 2 26.52 -25.29 -16.01
N ALA A 3 26.81 -24.06 -15.59
CA ALA A 3 26.24 -23.46 -14.39
C ALA A 3 24.71 -23.49 -14.51
N ALA A 4 24.06 -23.81 -13.39
CA ALA A 4 22.61 -23.94 -13.29
C ALA A 4 21.91 -22.66 -13.75
N ASP A 5 20.80 -22.84 -14.46
CA ASP A 5 19.81 -21.83 -14.83
C ASP A 5 19.22 -21.26 -13.53
N GLU A 6 19.89 -20.27 -12.92
CA GLU A 6 19.34 -19.60 -11.74
C GLU A 6 18.11 -18.81 -12.19
N PRO A 7 16.94 -19.00 -11.54
CA PRO A 7 15.71 -18.33 -11.95
C PRO A 7 15.87 -16.82 -11.76
N GLN A 8 16.17 -16.12 -12.85
CA GLN A 8 16.22 -14.66 -12.87
C GLN A 8 14.79 -14.11 -12.78
N LEU A 9 14.51 -13.38 -11.71
CA LEU A 9 13.25 -12.66 -11.54
C LEU A 9 13.10 -11.64 -12.67
N GLN A 10 12.27 -11.97 -13.66
CA GLN A 10 11.91 -11.02 -14.70
C GLN A 10 11.00 -9.94 -14.10
N ARG A 11 11.34 -8.67 -14.33
CA ARG A 11 10.49 -7.54 -13.96
C ARG A 11 9.27 -7.46 -14.87
N ALA A 12 8.35 -8.40 -14.69
CA ALA A 12 7.13 -8.56 -15.46
C ALA A 12 6.02 -7.58 -15.04
N VAL A 13 6.10 -7.07 -13.81
CA VAL A 13 5.08 -6.17 -13.25
C VAL A 13 5.44 -4.71 -13.53
N SER A 14 4.53 -4.02 -14.21
CA SER A 14 4.59 -2.58 -14.45
C SER A 14 4.28 -1.80 -13.17
N ARG A 15 4.83 -0.59 -13.04
CA ARG A 15 4.57 0.34 -11.92
C ARG A 15 3.07 0.55 -11.68
N TRP A 16 2.27 0.59 -12.74
CA TRP A 16 0.81 0.72 -12.66
C TRP A 16 0.12 -0.52 -12.10
N GLN A 17 0.65 -1.71 -12.38
CA GLN A 17 0.10 -2.95 -11.82
C GLN A 17 0.39 -3.05 -10.32
N ILE A 18 1.57 -2.59 -9.88
CA ILE A 18 1.91 -2.49 -8.46
C ILE A 18 0.93 -1.54 -7.75
N VAL A 19 0.74 -0.34 -8.29
CA VAL A 19 -0.22 0.63 -7.73
C VAL A 19 -1.64 0.06 -7.71
N GLY A 20 -2.07 -0.57 -8.80
CA GLY A 20 -3.39 -1.21 -8.89
C GLY A 20 -3.58 -2.32 -7.84
N LEU A 21 -2.55 -3.14 -7.60
CA LEU A 21 -2.56 -4.17 -6.57
C LEU A 21 -2.69 -3.56 -5.17
N SER A 22 -1.91 -2.54 -4.86
CA SER A 22 -1.98 -1.85 -3.55
C SER A 22 -3.35 -1.21 -3.31
N ILE A 23 -3.95 -0.59 -4.34
CA ILE A 23 -5.31 -0.02 -4.21
C ILE A 23 -6.33 -1.13 -3.97
N ASN A 24 -6.24 -2.23 -4.72
CA ASN A 24 -7.17 -3.35 -4.57
C ASN A 24 -7.11 -3.96 -3.17
N ASP A 25 -5.90 -4.13 -2.62
CA ASP A 25 -5.68 -4.67 -1.28
C ASP A 25 -6.27 -3.77 -0.17
N VAL A 26 -6.01 -2.46 -0.23
CA VAL A 26 -6.54 -1.49 0.75
C VAL A 26 -8.07 -1.40 0.69
N VAL A 27 -8.63 -1.38 -0.53
CA VAL A 27 -10.08 -1.33 -0.73
C VAL A 27 -10.74 -2.65 -0.29
N GLY A 28 -10.14 -3.79 -0.62
CA GLY A 28 -10.67 -5.12 -0.31
C GLY A 28 -10.63 -5.46 1.18
N SER A 29 -9.57 -5.07 1.88
CA SER A 29 -9.37 -5.40 3.30
C SER A 29 -9.97 -4.38 4.27
N GLY A 30 -9.88 -3.08 3.95
CA GLY A 30 -10.12 -2.01 4.92
C GLY A 30 -11.32 -1.12 4.63
N ILE A 31 -11.42 -0.60 3.41
CA ILE A 31 -12.29 0.56 3.15
C ILE A 31 -13.78 0.26 3.22
N TYR A 32 -14.20 -1.00 3.09
CA TYR A 32 -15.61 -1.36 3.20
C TYR A 32 -16.08 -1.53 4.66
N LEU A 33 -15.19 -1.86 5.60
CA LEU A 33 -15.56 -2.04 7.02
C LEU A 33 -15.34 -0.77 7.85
N LEU A 34 -14.26 -0.03 7.57
CA LEU A 34 -13.85 1.13 8.38
C LEU A 34 -14.86 2.29 8.40
N PRO A 35 -15.55 2.66 7.31
CA PRO A 35 -16.54 3.74 7.31
C PRO A 35 -17.75 3.43 8.20
N ALA A 36 -18.23 2.18 8.18
CA ALA A 36 -19.35 1.76 9.03
C ALA A 36 -18.98 1.85 10.52
N ALA A 37 -17.78 1.39 10.88
CA ALA A 37 -17.28 1.47 12.25
C ALA A 37 -17.03 2.92 12.71
N THR A 38 -16.44 3.76 11.84
CA THR A 38 -16.18 5.17 12.17
C THR A 38 -17.46 5.99 12.29
N VAL A 39 -18.47 5.76 11.45
CA VAL A 39 -19.80 6.38 11.61
C VAL A 39 -20.46 5.95 12.92
N ALA A 40 -20.36 4.67 13.29
CA ALA A 40 -20.91 4.19 14.55
C ALA A 40 -20.27 4.85 15.79
N LEU A 41 -18.97 5.19 15.74
CA LEU A 41 -18.26 5.82 16.85
C LEU A 41 -18.33 7.36 16.85
N LEU A 42 -18.23 8.02 15.69
CA LEU A 42 -18.10 9.48 15.59
C LEU A 42 -19.33 10.20 15.02
N GLY A 43 -20.34 9.47 14.54
CA GLY A 43 -21.54 10.04 13.93
C GLY A 43 -21.19 10.96 12.74
N PRO A 44 -21.71 12.20 12.67
CA PRO A 44 -21.47 13.12 11.56
C PRO A 44 -20.03 13.62 11.44
N PHE A 45 -19.19 13.48 12.47
CA PHE A 45 -17.76 13.82 12.42
C PHE A 45 -16.88 12.71 11.83
N SER A 46 -17.47 11.57 11.46
CA SER A 46 -16.74 10.41 10.92
C SER A 46 -15.91 10.73 9.67
N LEU A 47 -16.41 11.62 8.79
CA LEU A 47 -15.69 12.04 7.59
C LEU A 47 -14.33 12.66 7.95
N TRP A 48 -14.31 13.56 8.94
CA TRP A 48 -13.08 14.18 9.43
C TRP A 48 -12.15 13.16 10.08
N GLY A 49 -12.71 12.16 10.80
CA GLY A 49 -11.94 11.06 11.36
C GLY A 49 -11.24 10.22 10.29
N VAL A 50 -11.93 9.87 9.21
CA VAL A 50 -11.37 9.12 8.08
C VAL A 50 -10.31 9.95 7.34
N VAL A 51 -10.55 11.25 7.12
CA VAL A 51 -9.56 12.15 6.51
C VAL A 51 -8.30 12.25 7.37
N ALA A 52 -8.43 12.44 8.68
CA ALA A 52 -7.29 12.50 9.60
C ALA A 52 -6.50 11.19 9.60
N ALA A 53 -7.18 10.03 9.63
CA ALA A 53 -6.53 8.73 9.52
C ALA A 53 -5.77 8.60 8.18
N GLY A 54 -6.37 9.04 7.07
CA GLY A 54 -5.72 9.06 5.75
C GLY A 54 -4.45 9.90 5.71
N ILE A 55 -4.44 11.06 6.38
CA ILE A 55 -3.24 11.92 6.49
C ILE A 55 -2.12 11.18 7.25
N VAL A 56 -2.44 10.54 8.37
CA VAL A 56 -1.44 9.79 9.15
C VAL A 56 -0.85 8.64 8.33
N VAL A 57 -1.70 7.87 7.62
CA VAL A 57 -1.23 6.80 6.73
C VAL A 57 -0.38 7.35 5.59
N ALA A 58 -0.76 8.49 5.00
CA ALA A 58 0.03 9.12 3.94
C ALA A 58 1.43 9.50 4.42
N LEU A 59 1.58 10.02 5.65
CA LEU A 59 2.90 10.30 6.23
C LEU A 59 3.73 9.02 6.36
N LEU A 60 3.13 7.92 6.81
CA LEU A 60 3.82 6.62 6.88
C LEU A 60 4.25 6.15 5.49
N VAL A 61 3.36 6.23 4.49
CA VAL A 61 3.67 5.86 3.11
C VAL A 61 4.80 6.73 2.55
N LEU A 62 4.85 8.02 2.86
CA LEU A 62 5.95 8.90 2.45
C LEU A 62 7.27 8.50 3.10
N CYS A 63 7.28 8.12 4.38
CA CYS A 63 8.47 7.58 5.04
C CYS A 63 8.96 6.29 4.35
N TYR A 64 8.05 5.38 4.02
CA TYR A 64 8.37 4.15 3.27
C TYR A 64 8.87 4.45 1.85
N ALA A 65 8.23 5.40 1.15
CA ALA A 65 8.64 5.81 -0.19
C ALA A 65 10.04 6.43 -0.18
N GLN A 66 10.35 7.23 0.85
CA GLN A 66 11.70 7.76 1.02
C GLN A 66 12.70 6.63 1.29
N ALA A 67 12.40 5.69 2.19
CA ALA A 67 13.25 4.53 2.44
C ALA A 67 13.49 3.69 1.18
N ALA A 68 12.43 3.42 0.42
CA ALA A 68 12.49 2.68 -0.85
C ALA A 68 13.31 3.41 -1.92
N SER A 69 13.40 4.75 -1.88
CA SER A 69 14.23 5.50 -2.83
C SER A 69 15.74 5.30 -2.63
N TYR A 70 16.17 4.78 -1.47
CA TYR A 70 17.58 4.48 -1.20
C TYR A 70 18.00 3.08 -1.67
N PHE A 71 17.05 2.21 -2.02
CA PHE A 71 17.31 0.82 -2.40
C PHE A 71 16.66 0.51 -3.75
N ASP A 72 17.48 0.29 -4.79
CA ASP A 72 17.02 -0.14 -6.13
C ASP A 72 16.91 -1.66 -6.27
N GLU A 73 17.46 -2.42 -5.32
CA GLU A 73 17.30 -3.88 -5.27
C GLU A 73 15.96 -4.26 -4.60
N PRO A 74 15.25 -5.27 -5.13
CA PRO A 74 14.09 -5.82 -4.45
C PRO A 74 14.52 -6.40 -3.10
N GLY A 75 13.94 -5.87 -2.01
CA GLY A 75 14.08 -6.45 -0.68
C GLY A 75 13.38 -7.80 -0.63
N GLY A 76 14.17 -8.87 -0.49
CA GLY A 76 13.73 -10.24 -0.19
C GLY A 76 13.99 -10.59 1.26
#